data_AF-A0A5C6G3U7-F1
#
_entry.id   AF-A0A5C6G3U7-F1
#
_cell.length_a   1.000
_cell.length_b   1.000
_cell.length_c   1.000
_cell.angle_alpha   90.00
_cell.angle_beta   90.00
_cell.angle_gamma   90.00
#
_symmetry.space_group_name_H-M   'P 1'
#
loop_
_entity.id
_entity.type
_entity.pdbx_description
1 polymer ?
#
loop_
_entity_poly.entity_id
_entity_poly.type
_entity_poly.pdbx_seq_one_letter_code
_entity_poly.pdbx_strand_id
1 'polypeptide(L)'
;MFFPCCGQRPKEAGIPEPILNDDEVVYPIHPLDQSSLHQELVTWVLSFNDVISAVSLHQSLCTLLEIGDWRKLGSRLRVRDDGFMEAYAPKVFTTKTPSCTFFHGKYPDTHIETDSIGTYFVLPNKRAFTQKYSADYRRLLLPPGIPSTVQDLVDGNLSQIVLRVLSFRDATIITVSWPPNSMDTAGFKALLHNWSLCMAGRTDEVAPVLGAHEDALGELITSAEEKRHLDKPKTDRKLTDLSQNPISNWWRRRKHQPLQPRTVYIPQNIYDDFTTEIRQDIAGIIESDDQRSVTTAADIILAWISKLQAAADFKPRGVLSTIRVNLRCRMSALRDQPGEYLQNLTLPAYSYISPEETTDTVGAIALQHKHNLQDQTAEHQMLALTKHVMDKKRSGKDALPLYEAPRTPRLEFSNFAPLHLFSAADFSPAVLSAGEFDSPRCNPPGHMTSAYYLMQSTNPDDSMCAVLGEDFGGNFWMTCQLEPEVWVKVEEELYRLQKTVNSPTLGHCIRFYDYSARRVSTRCTF
;
A
#
# COMPACT_ATOMS: atom_id res chain seq x y z
N MET A 1 -24.74 -2.86 41.37
CA MET A 1 -24.50 -2.31 42.71
C MET A 1 -22.99 -2.32 42.92
N PHE A 2 -22.44 -1.22 43.45
CA PHE A 2 -21.01 -0.86 43.61
C PHE A 2 -20.31 -0.20 42.42
N PHE A 3 -20.36 1.14 42.44
CA PHE A 3 -19.37 2.06 41.87
C PHE A 3 -18.03 1.95 42.64
N PRO A 4 -16.90 2.31 42.01
CA PRO A 4 -15.81 2.96 42.72
C PRO A 4 -15.68 4.43 42.30
N CYS A 5 -15.92 5.24 43.33
CA CYS A 5 -15.55 6.62 43.63
C CYS A 5 -14.55 7.36 42.74
N CYS A 6 -14.91 8.63 42.46
CA CYS A 6 -14.02 9.75 42.21
C CYS A 6 -12.82 9.76 43.17
N GLY A 7 -11.62 9.56 42.62
CA GLY A 7 -10.38 10.00 43.24
C GLY A 7 -9.96 11.33 42.63
N GLN A 8 -9.84 12.37 43.46
CA GLN A 8 -9.21 13.63 43.08
C GLN A 8 -7.77 13.35 42.61
N ARG A 9 -7.43 13.77 41.39
CA ARG A 9 -6.04 13.77 40.92
C ARG A 9 -5.20 14.64 41.85
N PRO A 10 -4.00 14.23 42.27
CA PRO A 10 -3.07 15.14 42.90
C PRO A 10 -2.79 16.30 41.94
N LYS A 11 -2.73 17.53 42.43
CA LYS A 11 -2.17 18.65 41.68
C LYS A 11 -0.72 18.27 41.36
N GLU A 12 -0.44 17.95 40.11
CA GLU A 12 0.92 17.83 39.61
C GLU A 12 1.63 19.17 39.87
N ALA A 13 2.77 19.07 40.56
CA ALA A 13 3.73 20.15 40.66
C ALA A 13 4.07 20.61 39.24
N GLY A 14 4.18 21.92 39.02
CA GLY A 14 4.50 22.48 37.70
C GLY A 14 5.71 21.78 37.09
N ILE A 15 5.50 21.15 35.93
CA ILE A 15 6.54 20.53 35.10
C ILE A 15 6.86 21.53 33.97
N PRO A 16 8.13 21.63 33.56
CA PRO A 16 8.64 22.78 32.80
C PRO A 16 7.99 22.88 31.42
N GLU A 17 7.85 24.11 30.92
CA GLU A 17 7.56 24.39 29.52
C GLU A 17 8.45 23.53 28.59
N PRO A 18 7.96 23.09 27.41
CA PRO A 18 8.77 22.33 26.47
C PRO A 18 10.01 23.14 26.14
N ILE A 19 11.18 22.60 26.51
CA ILE A 19 12.47 23.18 26.15
C ILE A 19 12.58 23.04 24.63
N LEU A 20 12.15 24.07 23.90
CA LEU A 20 12.62 24.31 22.55
C LEU A 20 14.12 24.56 22.68
N ASN A 21 14.91 23.50 22.44
CA ASN A 21 16.31 23.72 22.15
C ASN A 21 16.36 24.55 20.87
N ASP A 22 17.00 25.72 20.91
CA ASP A 22 17.16 26.61 19.76
C ASP A 22 17.82 25.92 18.55
N ASP A 23 18.35 24.70 18.73
CA ASP A 23 19.02 23.86 17.73
C ASP A 23 18.10 22.86 17.00
N GLU A 24 16.79 22.90 17.23
CA GLU A 24 15.81 21.99 16.61
C GLU A 24 14.92 22.68 15.57
N VAL A 25 14.54 21.94 14.53
CA VAL A 25 13.51 22.28 13.55
C VAL A 25 12.30 21.40 13.82
N VAL A 26 11.16 22.01 14.11
CA VAL A 26 9.91 21.29 14.37
C VAL A 26 9.07 21.24 13.11
N TYR A 27 8.64 20.04 12.74
CA TYR A 27 7.68 19.78 11.66
C TYR A 27 6.33 19.40 12.27
N PRO A 28 5.25 20.13 11.95
CA PRO A 28 3.93 19.75 12.39
C PRO A 28 3.48 18.43 11.71
N ILE A 29 2.72 17.63 12.45
CA ILE A 29 2.02 16.46 11.93
C ILE A 29 0.57 16.86 11.73
N HIS A 30 0.15 16.95 10.47
CA HIS A 30 -1.18 17.46 10.11
C HIS A 30 -2.28 16.47 10.52
N PRO A 31 -3.54 16.93 10.67
CA PRO A 31 -4.63 16.08 11.15
C PRO A 31 -4.82 14.78 10.36
N LEU A 32 -4.68 14.80 9.03
CA LEU A 32 -4.76 13.57 8.24
C LEU A 32 -3.61 12.60 8.52
N ASP A 33 -2.42 13.13 8.83
CA ASP A 33 -1.22 12.37 9.11
C ASP A 33 -1.18 11.83 10.54
N GLN A 34 -2.01 12.30 11.48
CA GLN A 34 -1.95 11.79 12.85
C GLN A 34 -2.08 10.26 12.93
N SER A 35 -1.08 9.63 13.56
CA SER A 35 -0.96 8.19 13.80
C SER A 35 -1.16 7.87 15.29
N SER A 36 -1.12 6.60 15.66
CA SER A 36 -1.04 6.17 17.06
C SER A 36 0.24 5.38 17.33
N LEU A 37 0.70 5.38 18.58
CA LEU A 37 1.94 4.69 18.98
C LEU A 37 1.93 3.19 18.65
N HIS A 38 0.76 2.56 18.68
CA HIS A 38 0.59 1.13 18.42
C HIS A 38 0.57 0.77 16.93
N GLN A 39 0.55 1.76 16.03
CA GLN A 39 0.57 1.47 14.60
C GLN A 39 1.92 0.88 14.19
N GLU A 40 1.86 -0.11 13.32
CA GLU A 40 3.05 -0.66 12.68
C GLU A 40 3.63 0.34 11.67
N LEU A 41 4.95 0.25 11.46
CA LEU A 41 5.62 0.97 10.39
C LEU A 41 5.21 0.41 9.03
N VAL A 42 4.89 1.31 8.11
CA VAL A 42 4.77 0.98 6.68
C VAL A 42 6.15 0.55 6.22
N THR A 43 6.28 -0.69 5.76
CA THR A 43 7.57 -1.24 5.32
C THR A 43 7.47 -1.73 3.89
N TRP A 44 8.28 -1.16 3.00
CA TRP A 44 8.49 -1.66 1.65
C TRP A 44 9.73 -2.52 1.58
N VAL A 45 9.63 -3.60 0.83
CA VAL A 45 10.72 -4.52 0.51
C VAL A 45 11.00 -4.39 -0.98
N LEU A 46 12.23 -4.05 -1.30
CA LEU A 46 12.72 -3.80 -2.65
C LEU A 46 13.80 -4.83 -2.95
N SER A 47 13.63 -5.55 -4.05
CA SER A 47 14.47 -6.68 -4.41
C SER A 47 15.32 -6.33 -5.61
N PHE A 48 16.61 -6.63 -5.54
CA PHE A 48 17.56 -6.42 -6.62
C PHE A 48 18.33 -7.70 -6.88
N ASN A 49 18.39 -8.10 -8.14
CA ASN A 49 19.24 -9.17 -8.65
C ASN A 49 20.68 -8.68 -8.95
N ASP A 50 21.12 -7.65 -8.24
CA ASP A 50 22.48 -7.11 -8.29
C ASP A 50 23.01 -6.96 -6.87
N VAL A 51 24.34 -6.98 -6.74
CA VAL A 51 25.01 -6.62 -5.50
C VAL A 51 25.20 -5.11 -5.50
N ILE A 52 24.47 -4.41 -4.64
CA ILE A 52 24.48 -2.95 -4.52
C ILE A 52 25.19 -2.56 -3.23
N SER A 53 26.02 -1.51 -3.31
CA SER A 53 26.76 -0.98 -2.18
C SER A 53 25.83 -0.40 -1.12
N ALA A 54 25.68 -1.13 0.00
CA ALA A 54 24.90 -0.69 1.16
C ALA A 54 25.40 0.65 1.74
N VAL A 55 26.70 0.91 1.64
CA VAL A 55 27.31 2.19 2.08
C VAL A 55 26.83 3.32 1.18
N SER A 56 26.85 3.13 -0.14
CA SER A 56 26.42 4.16 -1.10
C SER A 56 24.92 4.42 -0.98
N LEU A 57 24.11 3.38 -0.81
CA LEU A 57 22.68 3.47 -0.51
C LEU A 57 22.44 4.34 0.73
N HIS A 58 23.07 4.01 1.86
CA HIS A 58 22.90 4.76 3.09
C HIS A 58 23.37 6.22 2.99
N GLN A 59 24.56 6.47 2.43
CA GLN A 59 25.12 7.81 2.31
C GLN A 59 24.29 8.72 1.40
N SER A 60 23.85 8.22 0.25
CA SER A 60 23.00 8.98 -0.68
C SER A 60 21.62 9.28 -0.09
N LEU A 61 21.04 8.36 0.70
CA LEU A 61 19.79 8.62 1.41
C LEU A 61 19.99 9.70 2.48
N CYS A 62 21.04 9.60 3.29
CA CYS A 62 21.36 10.62 4.30
C CYS A 62 21.58 12.00 3.66
N THR A 63 22.22 12.04 2.48
CA THR A 63 22.41 13.27 1.71
C THR A 63 21.06 13.87 1.30
N LEU A 64 20.14 13.07 0.76
CA LEU A 64 18.79 13.54 0.42
C LEU A 64 18.09 14.14 1.64
N LEU A 65 18.13 13.43 2.78
CA LEU A 65 17.48 13.86 4.01
C LEU A 65 18.07 15.15 4.61
N GLU A 66 19.23 15.62 4.13
CA GLU A 66 19.82 16.90 4.51
C GLU A 66 19.40 18.07 3.60
N ILE A 67 18.83 17.79 2.43
CA ILE A 67 18.43 18.79 1.43
C ILE A 67 17.06 19.37 1.78
N GLY A 68 17.01 20.67 2.06
CA GLY A 68 15.76 21.40 2.30
C GLY A 68 14.89 20.72 3.35
N ASP A 69 13.61 20.53 3.05
CA ASP A 69 12.62 19.95 3.96
C ASP A 69 12.44 18.43 3.82
N TRP A 70 13.25 17.74 3.00
CA TRP A 70 13.41 16.27 3.10
C TRP A 70 13.89 15.86 4.50
N ARG A 71 14.50 16.80 5.24
CA ARG A 71 14.82 16.71 6.68
C ARG A 71 13.64 16.28 7.54
N LYS A 72 12.39 16.56 7.14
CA LYS A 72 11.19 16.06 7.82
C LYS A 72 11.21 14.54 7.99
N LEU A 73 11.63 13.79 6.99
CA LEU A 73 11.73 12.32 7.06
C LEU A 73 12.90 11.84 7.94
N GLY A 74 13.93 12.67 8.13
CA GLY A 74 15.05 12.36 9.03
C GLY A 74 14.81 12.73 10.50
N SER A 75 13.63 13.25 10.82
CA SER A 75 13.27 13.74 12.16
C SER A 75 12.88 12.60 13.12
N ARG A 76 12.62 12.94 14.38
CA ARG A 76 12.20 12.03 15.46
C ARG A 76 10.78 12.37 15.86
N LEU A 77 10.07 11.40 16.40
CA LEU A 77 8.71 11.59 16.89
C LEU A 77 8.71 11.77 18.41
N ARG A 78 7.85 12.67 18.89
CA ARG A 78 7.48 12.75 20.30
C ARG A 78 5.99 13.01 20.45
N VAL A 79 5.43 12.57 21.57
CA VAL A 79 4.03 12.85 21.93
C VAL A 79 4.01 14.09 22.81
N ARG A 80 3.17 15.05 22.46
CA ARG A 80 2.97 16.29 23.22
C ARG A 80 1.99 16.08 24.36
N ASP A 81 1.90 17.08 25.25
CA ASP A 81 0.98 17.07 26.39
C ASP A 81 -0.50 16.98 25.98
N ASP A 82 -0.85 17.45 24.77
CA ASP A 82 -2.20 17.37 24.20
C ASP A 82 -2.52 15.98 23.59
N GLY A 83 -1.57 15.05 23.63
CA GLY A 83 -1.70 13.70 23.10
C GLY A 83 -1.47 13.56 21.60
N PHE A 84 -1.21 14.67 20.88
CA PHE A 84 -0.84 14.63 19.47
C PHE A 84 0.65 14.41 19.30
N MET A 85 1.03 13.81 18.17
CA MET A 85 2.45 13.69 17.83
C MET A 85 2.97 14.92 17.10
N GLU A 86 4.25 15.20 17.30
CA GLU A 86 5.02 16.14 16.51
C GLU A 86 6.37 15.55 16.12
N ALA A 87 6.97 16.11 15.07
CA ALA A 87 8.24 15.68 14.53
C ALA A 87 9.30 16.76 14.77
N TYR A 88 10.50 16.36 15.22
CA TYR A 88 11.60 17.29 15.48
C TYR A 88 12.91 16.77 14.89
N ALA A 89 13.64 17.64 14.20
CA ALA A 89 14.94 17.33 13.61
C ALA A 89 16.03 18.26 14.16
N PRO A 90 17.25 17.77 14.40
CA PRO A 90 18.37 18.67 14.63
C PRO A 90 18.65 19.49 13.37
N LYS A 91 19.17 20.72 13.53
CA LYS A 91 19.63 21.52 12.37
C LYS A 91 20.71 20.80 11.55
N VAL A 92 21.59 20.05 12.23
CA VAL A 92 22.66 19.25 11.64
C VAL A 92 22.57 17.83 12.20
N PHE A 93 22.45 16.84 11.32
CA PHE A 93 22.48 15.45 11.74
C PHE A 93 23.90 15.04 12.14
N THR A 94 23.99 14.16 13.14
CA THR A 94 25.28 13.68 13.65
C THR A 94 25.26 12.16 13.78
N THR A 95 26.38 11.56 14.14
CA THR A 95 26.41 10.11 14.45
C THR A 95 25.53 9.73 15.65
N LYS A 96 25.24 10.68 16.55
CA LYS A 96 24.31 10.50 17.69
C LYS A 96 22.85 10.71 17.28
N THR A 97 22.62 11.55 16.28
CA THR A 97 21.31 11.90 15.74
C THR A 97 21.34 11.75 14.21
N PRO A 98 21.47 10.53 13.67
CA PRO A 98 21.62 10.33 12.23
C PRO A 98 20.32 10.64 11.48
N SER A 99 20.39 11.11 10.24
CA SER A 99 19.20 11.35 9.42
C SER A 99 18.45 10.07 9.08
N CYS A 100 19.12 8.92 9.07
CA CYS A 100 18.53 7.62 8.81
C CYS A 100 18.94 6.62 9.89
N THR A 101 18.01 5.82 10.39
CA THR A 101 18.35 4.63 11.20
C THR A 101 18.74 3.50 10.25
N PHE A 102 19.98 3.01 10.33
CA PHE A 102 20.54 2.08 9.33
C PHE A 102 20.97 0.73 9.91
N PHE A 103 20.58 -0.34 9.21
CA PHE A 103 20.96 -1.72 9.51
C PHE A 103 21.55 -2.41 8.28
N HIS A 104 22.66 -3.13 8.43
CA HIS A 104 23.29 -3.88 7.33
C HIS A 104 23.53 -5.35 7.71
N GLY A 105 22.84 -6.27 7.03
CA GLY A 105 23.15 -7.70 7.05
C GLY A 105 24.05 -8.07 5.88
N LYS A 106 25.13 -8.80 6.15
CA LYS A 106 26.11 -9.23 5.14
C LYS A 106 26.15 -10.75 5.05
N TYR A 107 25.95 -11.29 3.85
CA TYR A 107 25.97 -12.71 3.53
C TYR A 107 26.83 -12.95 2.27
N PRO A 108 28.13 -12.61 2.30
CA PRO A 108 28.98 -12.60 1.11
C PRO A 108 29.20 -13.97 0.47
N ASP A 109 29.07 -15.05 1.27
CA ASP A 109 29.26 -16.42 0.81
C ASP A 109 27.94 -17.15 0.52
N THR A 110 26.80 -16.45 0.64
CA THR A 110 25.46 -17.04 0.48
C THR A 110 24.81 -16.51 -0.77
N HIS A 111 24.46 -17.42 -1.69
CA HIS A 111 23.54 -17.14 -2.79
C HIS A 111 22.13 -16.96 -2.22
N ILE A 112 21.42 -15.93 -2.68
CA ILE A 112 20.08 -15.61 -2.16
C ILE A 112 19.15 -16.82 -2.21
N GLU A 113 19.19 -17.63 -3.28
CA GLU A 113 18.33 -18.81 -3.46
C GLU A 113 18.49 -19.89 -2.38
N THR A 114 19.64 -19.92 -1.70
CA THR A 114 19.92 -20.88 -0.62
C THR A 114 19.50 -20.36 0.76
N ASP A 115 19.23 -19.06 0.87
CA ASP A 115 18.73 -18.45 2.10
C ASP A 115 17.19 -18.59 2.21
N SER A 116 16.70 -18.72 3.44
CA SER A 116 15.27 -18.76 3.73
C SER A 116 14.49 -17.56 3.18
N ILE A 117 15.11 -16.38 3.17
CA ILE A 117 14.56 -15.15 2.61
C ILE A 117 14.43 -15.32 1.10
N GLY A 118 15.43 -15.85 0.40
CA GLY A 118 15.43 -15.98 -1.06
C GLY A 118 14.30 -16.80 -1.68
N THR A 119 13.67 -17.68 -0.90
CA THR A 119 12.47 -18.43 -1.32
C THR A 119 11.30 -17.55 -1.76
N TYR A 120 11.30 -16.28 -1.34
CA TYR A 120 10.27 -15.29 -1.70
C TYR A 120 10.69 -14.37 -2.86
N PHE A 121 11.89 -14.56 -3.42
CA PHE A 121 12.50 -13.72 -4.43
C PHE A 121 12.81 -14.48 -5.73
N VAL A 122 13.07 -15.79 -5.64
CA VAL A 122 13.19 -16.67 -6.82
C VAL A 122 11.80 -17.13 -7.23
N LEU A 123 11.21 -16.45 -8.21
CA LEU A 123 9.80 -16.62 -8.57
C LEU A 123 9.64 -17.30 -9.96
N PRO A 124 8.61 -18.15 -10.16
CA PRO A 124 8.35 -18.79 -11.45
C PRO A 124 8.01 -17.75 -12.55
N ASN A 125 8.94 -17.41 -13.43
CA ASN A 125 8.76 -16.31 -14.38
C ASN A 125 7.91 -16.63 -15.64
N LYS A 126 7.53 -17.89 -15.87
CA LYS A 126 6.85 -18.32 -17.13
C LYS A 126 5.34 -18.53 -17.04
N ARG A 127 4.74 -18.44 -15.85
CA ARG A 127 3.30 -18.71 -15.66
C ARG A 127 2.71 -17.77 -14.63
N ALA A 128 1.42 -17.49 -14.71
CA ALA A 128 0.74 -16.78 -13.63
C ALA A 128 0.71 -17.65 -12.36
N PHE A 129 0.94 -17.06 -11.20
CA PHE A 129 0.95 -17.78 -9.93
C PHE A 129 0.52 -16.89 -8.76
N THR A 130 0.19 -17.54 -7.65
CA THR A 130 0.11 -16.88 -6.34
C THR A 130 1.26 -17.36 -5.46
N GLN A 131 1.97 -16.44 -4.83
CA GLN A 131 3.01 -16.74 -3.86
C GLN A 131 2.44 -16.56 -2.45
N LYS A 132 2.36 -17.67 -1.71
CA LYS A 132 1.97 -17.63 -0.31
C LYS A 132 3.16 -17.22 0.57
N TYR A 133 2.94 -16.25 1.45
CA TYR A 133 3.91 -15.92 2.49
C TYR A 133 3.61 -16.73 3.75
N SER A 134 4.67 -17.23 4.41
CA SER A 134 4.53 -17.87 5.71
C SER A 134 4.14 -16.83 6.78
N ALA A 135 3.58 -17.29 7.90
CA ALA A 135 3.26 -16.39 9.01
C ALA A 135 4.51 -15.67 9.57
N ASP A 136 5.68 -16.31 9.49
CA ASP A 136 6.95 -15.78 9.99
C ASP A 136 7.69 -14.91 8.96
N TYR A 137 7.16 -14.76 7.75
CA TYR A 137 7.81 -14.03 6.67
C TYR A 137 8.26 -12.63 7.08
N ARG A 138 7.38 -11.88 7.76
CA ARG A 138 7.70 -10.55 8.30
C ARG A 138 8.88 -10.59 9.27
N ARG A 139 8.99 -11.62 10.11
CA ARG A 139 10.07 -11.75 11.11
C ARG A 139 11.43 -12.03 10.48
N LEU A 140 11.48 -12.59 9.28
CA LEU A 140 12.74 -12.77 8.54
C LEU A 140 13.28 -11.40 8.04
N LEU A 141 12.38 -10.53 7.59
CA LEU A 141 12.69 -9.20 7.06
C LEU A 141 12.80 -8.12 8.14
N LEU A 142 12.11 -8.29 9.26
CA LEU A 142 12.12 -7.40 10.43
C LEU A 142 12.25 -8.26 11.70
N PRO A 143 13.44 -8.81 11.99
CA PRO A 143 13.67 -9.60 13.20
C PRO A 143 13.61 -8.72 14.47
N PRO A 144 13.46 -9.33 15.67
CA PRO A 144 13.52 -8.60 16.93
C PRO A 144 14.75 -7.70 17.02
N GLY A 145 14.55 -6.45 17.46
CA GLY A 145 15.58 -5.40 17.51
C GLY A 145 15.57 -4.47 16.30
N ILE A 146 14.85 -4.79 15.22
CA ILE A 146 14.52 -3.84 14.16
C ILE A 146 13.21 -3.14 14.53
N PRO A 147 13.14 -1.79 14.49
CA PRO A 147 11.91 -1.05 14.77
C PRO A 147 10.78 -1.49 13.84
N SER A 148 9.60 -1.73 14.41
CA SER A 148 8.45 -2.25 13.68
C SER A 148 7.16 -1.50 13.96
N THR A 149 7.15 -0.66 15.01
CA THR A 149 6.03 0.19 15.42
C THR A 149 6.45 1.65 15.59
N VAL A 150 5.46 2.55 15.61
CA VAL A 150 5.69 3.97 15.94
C VAL A 150 6.28 4.12 17.34
N GLN A 151 5.82 3.31 18.30
CA GLN A 151 6.38 3.28 19.66
C GLN A 151 7.88 2.98 19.66
N ASP A 152 8.34 2.00 18.87
CA ASP A 152 9.77 1.66 18.79
C ASP A 152 10.62 2.86 18.35
N LEU A 153 10.09 3.69 17.44
CA LEU A 153 10.77 4.91 16.98
C LEU A 153 10.84 5.98 18.07
N VAL A 154 9.74 6.18 18.80
CA VAL A 154 9.65 7.16 19.89
C VAL A 154 10.56 6.74 21.05
N ASP A 155 10.45 5.50 21.52
CA ASP A 155 11.22 4.98 22.66
C ASP A 155 12.71 4.93 22.37
N GLY A 156 13.08 4.54 21.14
CA GLY A 156 14.47 4.50 20.70
C GLY A 156 15.05 5.86 20.28
N ASN A 157 14.22 6.92 20.25
CA ASN A 157 14.57 8.22 19.70
C ASN A 157 15.18 8.15 18.28
N LEU A 158 14.58 7.30 17.44
CA LEU A 158 15.10 6.93 16.13
C LEU A 158 14.59 7.87 15.03
N SER A 159 15.34 7.95 13.93
CA SER A 159 14.84 8.63 12.72
C SER A 159 13.54 7.98 12.24
N GLN A 160 12.62 8.78 11.71
CA GLN A 160 11.39 8.29 11.08
C GLN A 160 11.67 7.34 9.90
N ILE A 161 12.80 7.48 9.21
CA ILE A 161 13.23 6.53 8.17
C ILE A 161 14.17 5.49 8.75
N VAL A 162 13.75 4.22 8.63
CA VAL A 162 14.56 3.04 8.95
C VAL A 162 14.92 2.32 7.65
N LEU A 163 16.21 2.27 7.34
CA LEU A 163 16.77 1.56 6.20
C LEU A 163 17.47 0.29 6.67
N ARG A 164 17.08 -0.86 6.12
CA ARG A 164 17.83 -2.11 6.27
C ARG A 164 18.25 -2.62 4.90
N VAL A 165 19.51 -2.99 4.78
CA VAL A 165 20.07 -3.59 3.56
C VAL A 165 20.60 -4.98 3.90
N LEU A 166 20.25 -5.97 3.11
CA LEU A 166 20.80 -7.32 3.14
C LEU A 166 21.58 -7.56 1.85
N SER A 167 22.89 -7.72 1.97
CA SER A 167 23.77 -7.97 0.83
C SER A 167 24.12 -9.46 0.77
N PHE A 168 23.65 -10.14 -0.26
CA PHE A 168 24.01 -11.51 -0.60
C PHE A 168 25.16 -11.52 -1.61
N ARG A 169 25.65 -12.71 -1.94
CA ARG A 169 26.69 -12.89 -2.97
C ARG A 169 26.25 -12.38 -4.35
N ASP A 170 24.98 -12.51 -4.67
CA ASP A 170 24.41 -12.32 -6.00
C ASP A 170 23.22 -11.35 -6.03
N ALA A 171 22.75 -10.87 -4.88
CA ALA A 171 21.54 -10.06 -4.78
C ALA A 171 21.57 -9.08 -3.60
N THR A 172 20.68 -8.10 -3.65
CA THR A 172 20.47 -7.14 -2.56
C THR A 172 18.99 -7.01 -2.24
N ILE A 173 18.65 -7.10 -0.96
CA ILE A 173 17.30 -6.80 -0.47
C ILE A 173 17.37 -5.52 0.36
N ILE A 174 16.48 -4.59 0.09
CA ILE A 174 16.37 -3.33 0.81
C ILE A 174 15.00 -3.29 1.46
N THR A 175 14.92 -2.99 2.75
CA THR A 175 13.67 -2.59 3.38
C THR A 175 13.73 -1.15 3.83
N VAL A 176 12.71 -0.38 3.46
CA VAL A 176 12.51 1.00 3.92
C VAL A 176 11.23 1.02 4.75
N SER A 177 11.37 1.39 6.02
CA SER A 177 10.26 1.47 6.98
C SER A 177 10.08 2.89 7.49
N TRP A 178 8.82 3.32 7.58
CA TRP A 178 8.45 4.63 8.10
C TRP A 178 7.10 4.60 8.82
N PRO A 179 6.83 5.54 9.74
CA PRO A 179 5.54 5.59 10.40
C PRO A 179 4.45 6.09 9.43
N PRO A 180 3.19 5.62 9.53
CA PRO A 180 2.13 5.95 8.56
C PRO A 180 1.84 7.45 8.38
N ASN A 181 2.33 8.28 9.29
CA ASN A 181 2.20 9.74 9.32
C ASN A 181 3.27 10.49 8.50
N SER A 182 4.36 9.84 8.08
CA SER A 182 5.45 10.53 7.40
C SER A 182 5.15 10.81 5.93
N MET A 183 4.64 9.79 5.22
CA MET A 183 4.33 9.85 3.81
C MET A 183 3.40 8.74 3.33
N ASP A 184 2.64 9.02 2.28
CA ASP A 184 1.91 8.02 1.50
C ASP A 184 2.81 7.39 0.41
N THR A 185 2.26 6.44 -0.35
CA THR A 185 3.02 5.72 -1.40
C THR A 185 3.49 6.63 -2.53
N ALA A 186 2.78 7.73 -2.82
CA ALA A 186 3.24 8.71 -3.80
C ALA A 186 4.46 9.47 -3.27
N GLY A 187 4.46 9.85 -1.98
CA GLY A 187 5.64 10.38 -1.30
C GLY A 187 6.81 9.38 -1.28
N PHE A 188 6.53 8.08 -1.12
CA PHE A 188 7.58 7.05 -1.22
C PHE A 188 8.18 6.93 -2.63
N LYS A 189 7.35 7.01 -3.68
CA LYS A 189 7.86 7.11 -5.07
C LYS A 189 8.77 8.33 -5.23
N ALA A 190 8.37 9.48 -4.69
CA ALA A 190 9.16 10.70 -4.74
C ALA A 190 10.50 10.53 -4.00
N LEU A 191 10.50 9.88 -2.84
CA LEU A 191 11.72 9.54 -2.10
C LEU A 191 12.67 8.69 -2.95
N LEU A 192 12.19 7.61 -3.57
CA LEU A 192 13.03 6.72 -4.39
C LEU A 192 13.66 7.47 -5.57
N HIS A 193 12.89 8.33 -6.24
CA HIS A 193 13.37 9.11 -7.37
C HIS A 193 14.46 10.11 -6.95
N ASN A 194 14.21 10.92 -5.92
CA ASN A 194 15.17 11.92 -5.45
C ASN A 194 16.38 11.27 -4.77
N TRP A 195 16.22 10.09 -4.16
CA TRP A 195 17.33 9.32 -3.63
C TRP A 195 18.26 8.84 -4.74
N SER A 196 17.70 8.44 -5.89
CA SER A 196 18.47 8.08 -7.08
C SER A 196 19.27 9.28 -7.63
N LEU A 197 18.70 10.49 -7.60
CA LEU A 197 19.43 11.72 -7.99
C LEU A 197 20.63 11.97 -7.08
N CYS A 198 20.45 11.88 -5.75
CA CYS A 198 21.56 11.99 -4.80
C CYS A 198 22.62 10.91 -5.02
N MET A 199 22.21 9.67 -5.32
CA MET A 199 23.14 8.58 -5.63
C MET A 199 23.95 8.85 -6.89
N ALA A 200 23.36 9.50 -7.89
CA ALA A 200 24.03 9.93 -9.11
C ALA A 200 24.85 11.22 -8.95
N GLY A 201 24.88 11.83 -7.75
CA GLY A 201 25.57 13.11 -7.49
C GLY A 201 24.86 14.35 -8.06
N ARG A 202 23.58 14.23 -8.44
CA ARG A 202 22.74 15.29 -9.05
C ARG A 202 21.86 15.95 -7.99
N THR A 203 22.46 16.40 -6.89
CA THR A 203 21.73 16.93 -5.73
C THR A 203 21.04 18.25 -6.00
N ASP A 204 21.48 18.99 -7.01
CA ASP A 204 20.89 20.24 -7.49
C ASP A 204 19.55 20.04 -8.22
N GLU A 205 19.27 18.82 -8.67
CA GLU A 205 18.01 18.45 -9.34
C GLU A 205 16.96 17.88 -8.38
N VAL A 206 17.29 17.77 -7.09
CA VAL A 206 16.36 17.26 -6.07
C VAL A 206 15.17 18.21 -5.94
N ALA A 207 13.97 17.67 -6.11
CA ALA A 207 12.73 18.43 -5.99
C ALA A 207 12.56 18.94 -4.54
N PRO A 208 12.10 20.18 -4.35
CA PRO A 208 11.80 20.69 -3.02
C PRO A 208 10.58 19.98 -2.44
N VAL A 209 10.56 19.81 -1.11
CA VAL A 209 9.37 19.34 -0.41
C VAL A 209 8.38 20.49 -0.22
N LEU A 210 7.12 20.26 -0.55
CA LEU A 210 6.02 21.21 -0.40
C LEU A 210 5.19 20.89 0.85
N GLY A 211 4.64 21.92 1.50
CA GLY A 211 3.77 21.74 2.67
C GLY A 211 4.48 21.07 3.86
N ALA A 212 5.79 21.31 4.02
CA ALA A 212 6.54 20.72 5.14
C ALA A 212 6.06 21.25 6.50
N HIS A 213 5.76 22.56 6.54
CA HIS A 213 5.32 23.32 7.70
C HIS A 213 3.84 23.72 7.65
N GLU A 214 3.24 23.75 6.46
CA GLU A 214 1.87 24.20 6.23
C GLU A 214 1.00 23.03 5.76
N ASP A 215 -0.24 22.96 6.27
CA ASP A 215 -1.19 21.91 5.89
C ASP A 215 -1.81 22.25 4.52
N ALA A 216 -1.32 21.60 3.46
CA ALA A 216 -1.78 21.86 2.10
C ALA A 216 -3.30 21.70 1.96
N LEU A 217 -3.90 20.74 2.66
CA LEU A 217 -5.35 20.53 2.63
C LEU A 217 -6.10 21.58 3.45
N GLY A 218 -5.51 22.03 4.56
CA GLY A 218 -6.04 23.13 5.37
C GLY A 218 -6.20 24.41 4.56
N GLU A 219 -5.17 24.79 3.80
CA GLU A 219 -5.20 25.98 2.94
C GLU A 219 -6.26 25.88 1.83
N LEU A 220 -6.37 24.69 1.19
CA LEU A 220 -7.39 24.46 0.18
C LEU A 220 -8.81 24.60 0.73
N ILE A 221 -9.05 24.10 1.94
CA ILE A 221 -10.35 24.26 2.61
C ILE A 221 -10.63 25.73 2.87
N THR A 222 -9.68 26.47 3.47
CA THR A 222 -9.86 27.89 3.77
C THR A 222 -10.17 28.70 2.52
N SER A 223 -9.39 28.53 1.44
CA SER A 223 -9.64 29.19 0.14
C SER A 223 -11.03 28.84 -0.44
N ALA A 224 -11.50 27.60 -0.26
CA ALA A 224 -12.82 27.20 -0.74
C ALA A 224 -13.98 27.72 0.11
N GLU A 225 -13.79 27.84 1.43
CA GLU A 225 -14.74 28.47 2.36
C GLU A 225 -14.94 29.95 2.02
N GLU A 226 -13.84 30.68 1.81
CA GLU A 226 -13.86 32.10 1.44
C GLU A 226 -14.62 32.35 0.15
N LYS A 227 -14.47 31.46 -0.83
CA LYS A 227 -15.15 31.54 -2.13
C LYS A 227 -16.57 30.95 -2.12
N ARG A 228 -17.06 30.43 -0.98
CA ARG A 228 -18.36 29.77 -0.82
C ARG A 228 -18.59 28.60 -1.80
N HIS A 229 -17.55 27.84 -2.11
CA HIS A 229 -17.60 26.74 -3.09
C HIS A 229 -17.63 25.35 -2.45
N LEU A 230 -17.97 25.24 -1.16
CA LEU A 230 -17.96 23.95 -0.47
C LEU A 230 -19.34 23.31 -0.45
N ASP A 231 -19.43 22.20 -1.15
CA ASP A 231 -20.57 21.30 -1.06
C ASP A 231 -20.59 20.53 0.26
N LYS A 232 -21.74 19.94 0.57
CA LYS A 232 -21.81 18.88 1.59
C LYS A 232 -21.38 17.55 0.95
N PRO A 233 -20.63 16.69 1.67
CA PRO A 233 -20.34 15.35 1.17
C PRO A 233 -21.64 14.63 0.83
N LYS A 234 -21.81 14.23 -0.42
CA LYS A 234 -22.95 13.42 -0.82
C LYS A 234 -22.81 12.03 -0.22
N THR A 235 -23.93 11.49 0.24
CA THR A 235 -24.02 10.13 0.76
C THR A 235 -24.76 9.28 -0.26
N ASP A 236 -24.15 8.20 -0.74
CA ASP A 236 -24.83 7.26 -1.65
C ASP A 236 -26.01 6.59 -0.91
N ARG A 237 -27.18 6.57 -1.54
CA ARG A 237 -28.38 5.95 -1.00
C ARG A 237 -28.20 4.44 -0.78
N LYS A 238 -27.56 3.72 -1.71
CA LYS A 238 -27.27 2.28 -1.56
C LYS A 238 -26.43 2.03 -0.30
N LEU A 239 -25.43 2.88 -0.06
CA LEU A 239 -24.57 2.80 1.12
C LEU A 239 -25.30 3.19 2.41
N THR A 240 -26.19 4.18 2.34
CA THR A 240 -27.04 4.59 3.47
C THR A 240 -27.97 3.46 3.89
N ASP A 241 -28.62 2.79 2.94
CA ASP A 241 -29.51 1.66 3.22
C ASP A 241 -28.74 0.47 3.84
N LEU A 242 -27.50 0.24 3.39
CA LEU A 242 -26.61 -0.79 3.92
C LEU A 242 -26.24 -0.55 5.40
N SER A 243 -26.15 0.72 5.81
CA SER A 243 -25.74 1.14 7.16
C SER A 243 -26.83 1.02 8.23
N GLN A 244 -28.10 0.89 7.83
CA GLN A 244 -29.25 0.91 8.76
C GLN A 244 -29.52 -0.41 9.49
N ASN A 245 -28.67 -1.44 9.35
CA ASN A 245 -28.91 -2.77 9.94
C ASN A 245 -27.73 -3.31 10.78
N PRO A 246 -27.43 -2.72 11.95
CA PRO A 246 -26.28 -3.06 12.77
C PRO A 246 -26.56 -4.28 13.66
N ILE A 247 -26.51 -5.49 13.10
CA ILE A 247 -26.42 -6.71 13.92
C ILE A 247 -24.95 -7.14 13.97
N SER A 248 -24.40 -7.18 15.19
CA SER A 248 -23.00 -7.57 15.47
C SER A 248 -22.68 -8.99 14.99
N ASN A 249 -21.58 -9.13 14.22
CA ASN A 249 -21.13 -10.39 13.61
C ASN A 249 -20.19 -11.22 14.48
N TRP A 250 -20.29 -11.16 15.80
CA TRP A 250 -19.38 -11.91 16.66
C TRP A 250 -19.35 -13.43 16.35
N TRP A 251 -20.47 -13.98 15.84
CA TRP A 251 -20.56 -15.36 15.37
C TRP A 251 -19.78 -15.65 14.08
N ARG A 252 -19.67 -14.66 13.17
CA ARG A 252 -18.94 -14.78 11.91
C ARG A 252 -17.43 -14.78 12.18
N ARG A 253 -16.96 -13.89 13.06
CA ARG A 253 -15.56 -13.86 13.55
C ARG A 253 -15.07 -15.20 14.10
N ARG A 254 -15.98 -16.04 14.61
CA ARG A 254 -15.66 -17.34 15.20
C ARG A 254 -15.50 -18.47 14.17
N LYS A 255 -15.89 -18.25 12.89
CA LYS A 255 -15.87 -19.26 11.83
C LYS A 255 -14.83 -19.02 10.73
N HIS A 256 -14.44 -17.79 10.45
CA HIS A 256 -13.51 -17.52 9.35
C HIS A 256 -12.08 -17.87 9.73
N GLN A 257 -11.39 -18.54 8.81
CA GLN A 257 -9.94 -18.69 8.89
C GLN A 257 -9.28 -17.32 8.73
N PRO A 258 -8.09 -17.11 9.32
CA PRO A 258 -7.37 -15.85 9.14
C PRO A 258 -7.11 -15.58 7.66
N LEU A 259 -7.21 -14.32 7.26
CA LEU A 259 -6.88 -13.87 5.90
C LEU A 259 -5.45 -14.30 5.57
N GLN A 260 -5.24 -14.76 4.35
CA GLN A 260 -3.93 -15.22 3.89
C GLN A 260 -3.28 -14.14 3.02
N PRO A 261 -2.10 -13.62 3.41
CA PRO A 261 -1.34 -12.71 2.56
C PRO A 261 -0.68 -13.50 1.43
N ARG A 262 -0.93 -13.11 0.19
CA ARG A 262 -0.23 -13.64 -0.99
C ARG A 262 0.01 -12.55 -2.03
N THR A 263 1.03 -12.76 -2.85
CA THR A 263 1.28 -11.96 -4.05
C THR A 263 0.75 -12.69 -5.26
N VAL A 264 0.15 -11.96 -6.19
CA VAL A 264 -0.29 -12.40 -7.51
C VAL A 264 0.71 -11.87 -8.53
N TYR A 265 1.17 -12.76 -9.40
CA TYR A 265 2.01 -12.45 -10.54
C TYR A 265 1.34 -12.96 -11.82
N ILE A 266 1.32 -12.12 -12.86
CA ILE A 266 0.80 -12.49 -14.18
C ILE A 266 1.82 -12.03 -15.24
N PRO A 267 2.39 -12.94 -16.05
CA PRO A 267 3.25 -12.59 -17.17
C PRO A 267 2.59 -11.60 -18.13
N GLN A 268 3.39 -10.72 -18.75
CA GLN A 268 2.90 -9.65 -19.63
C GLN A 268 1.87 -10.14 -20.66
N ASN A 269 2.20 -11.18 -21.43
CA ASN A 269 1.33 -11.71 -22.47
C ASN A 269 -0.04 -12.16 -21.94
N ILE A 270 -0.06 -12.83 -20.78
CA ILE A 270 -1.30 -13.28 -20.15
C ILE A 270 -2.10 -12.08 -19.62
N TYR A 271 -1.41 -11.08 -19.08
CA TYR A 271 -2.04 -9.87 -18.56
C TYR A 271 -2.66 -9.01 -19.67
N ASP A 272 -1.95 -8.86 -20.80
CA ASP A 272 -2.43 -8.14 -21.97
C ASP A 272 -3.66 -8.81 -22.57
N ASP A 273 -3.64 -10.14 -22.72
CA ASP A 273 -4.79 -10.93 -23.19
C ASP A 273 -5.99 -10.77 -22.25
N PHE A 274 -5.76 -10.90 -20.94
CA PHE A 274 -6.77 -10.74 -19.91
C PHE A 274 -7.44 -9.36 -19.94
N THR A 275 -6.64 -8.29 -19.97
CA THR A 275 -7.19 -6.94 -20.01
C THR A 275 -7.86 -6.62 -21.35
N THR A 276 -7.39 -7.21 -22.45
CA THR A 276 -8.02 -7.09 -23.77
C THR A 276 -9.38 -7.78 -23.83
N GLU A 277 -9.51 -9.01 -23.31
CA GLU A 277 -10.77 -9.74 -23.20
C GLU A 277 -11.83 -8.89 -22.49
N ILE A 278 -11.47 -8.28 -21.36
CA ILE A 278 -12.41 -7.48 -20.56
C ILE A 278 -12.73 -6.14 -21.23
N ARG A 279 -11.76 -5.50 -21.90
CA ARG A 279 -12.05 -4.28 -22.66
C ARG A 279 -13.01 -4.54 -23.83
N GLN A 280 -12.94 -5.70 -24.46
CA GLN A 280 -13.89 -6.11 -25.50
C GLN A 280 -15.29 -6.34 -24.92
N ASP A 281 -15.39 -7.00 -23.76
CA ASP A 281 -16.65 -7.14 -23.01
C ASP A 281 -17.28 -5.78 -22.69
N ILE A 282 -16.49 -4.83 -22.17
CA ILE A 282 -16.93 -3.44 -21.91
C ILE A 282 -17.44 -2.77 -23.20
N ALA A 283 -16.70 -2.91 -24.31
CA ALA A 283 -17.09 -2.33 -25.59
C ALA A 283 -18.39 -2.91 -26.14
N GLY A 284 -18.72 -4.17 -25.82
CA GLY A 284 -19.99 -4.80 -26.16
C GLY A 284 -21.19 -4.31 -25.35
N ILE A 285 -20.94 -3.77 -24.15
CA ILE A 285 -21.99 -3.25 -23.24
C ILE A 285 -22.33 -1.78 -23.57
N ILE A 286 -21.34 -0.99 -23.99
CA ILE A 286 -21.53 0.45 -24.25
C ILE A 286 -22.16 0.64 -25.64
N GLU A 287 -23.45 0.97 -25.69
CA GLU A 287 -24.21 1.15 -26.93
C GLU A 287 -23.92 2.48 -27.68
N SER A 288 -23.26 3.47 -27.04
CA SER A 288 -22.98 4.79 -27.64
C SER A 288 -21.61 5.37 -27.28
N ASP A 289 -20.98 6.08 -28.22
CA ASP A 289 -19.65 6.68 -28.07
C ASP A 289 -19.59 7.73 -26.94
N ASP A 290 -20.71 8.42 -26.68
CA ASP A 290 -20.85 9.45 -25.63
C ASP A 290 -20.83 8.88 -24.20
N GLN A 291 -21.03 7.57 -24.02
CA GLN A 291 -20.92 6.87 -22.73
C GLN A 291 -19.55 6.24 -22.49
N ARG A 292 -18.58 6.41 -23.42
CA ARG A 292 -17.19 5.92 -23.26
C ARG A 292 -16.44 6.72 -22.20
N SER A 293 -16.84 6.56 -20.95
CA SER A 293 -15.93 6.84 -19.86
C SER A 293 -14.81 5.80 -19.96
N VAL A 294 -13.57 6.21 -20.23
CA VAL A 294 -12.41 5.30 -20.39
C VAL A 294 -12.21 4.46 -19.12
N THR A 295 -12.61 3.19 -19.12
CA THR A 295 -12.39 2.27 -18.00
C THR A 295 -10.89 2.03 -17.85
N THR A 296 -10.38 2.22 -16.64
CA THR A 296 -8.95 2.05 -16.36
C THR A 296 -8.62 0.59 -16.03
N ALA A 297 -7.34 0.21 -16.10
CA ALA A 297 -6.91 -1.11 -15.65
C ALA A 297 -7.26 -1.35 -14.16
N ALA A 298 -7.23 -0.30 -13.34
CA ALA A 298 -7.60 -0.37 -11.93
C ALA A 298 -9.08 -0.76 -11.72
N ASP A 299 -9.97 -0.20 -12.54
CA ASP A 299 -11.41 -0.52 -12.49
C ASP A 299 -11.65 -1.99 -12.87
N ILE A 300 -10.91 -2.49 -13.87
CA ILE A 300 -10.94 -3.90 -14.30
C ILE A 300 -10.49 -4.83 -13.17
N ILE A 301 -9.36 -4.54 -12.52
CA ILE A 301 -8.84 -5.37 -11.43
C ILE A 301 -9.75 -5.33 -10.21
N LEU A 302 -10.28 -4.16 -9.86
CA LEU A 302 -11.26 -4.03 -8.78
C LEU A 302 -12.50 -4.89 -9.05
N ALA A 303 -13.06 -4.79 -10.26
CA ALA A 303 -14.21 -5.60 -10.67
C ALA A 303 -13.93 -7.10 -10.65
N TRP A 304 -12.75 -7.50 -11.14
CA TRP A 304 -12.29 -8.88 -11.14
C TRP A 304 -12.24 -9.45 -9.72
N ILE A 305 -11.59 -8.75 -8.78
CA ILE A 305 -11.50 -9.21 -7.39
C ILE A 305 -12.85 -9.17 -6.68
N SER A 306 -13.66 -8.12 -6.88
CA SER A 306 -15.03 -8.05 -6.34
C SER A 306 -15.86 -9.26 -6.77
N LYS A 307 -15.77 -9.67 -8.04
CA LYS A 307 -16.46 -10.86 -8.56
C LYS A 307 -15.97 -12.14 -7.90
N LEU A 308 -14.66 -12.33 -7.79
CA LEU A 308 -14.08 -13.53 -7.15
C LEU A 308 -14.44 -13.60 -5.65
N GLN A 309 -14.47 -12.47 -4.95
CA GLN A 309 -14.86 -12.40 -3.54
C GLN A 309 -16.34 -12.70 -3.33
N ALA A 310 -17.21 -12.28 -4.25
CA ALA A 310 -18.62 -12.63 -4.24
C ALA A 310 -18.87 -14.12 -4.52
N ALA A 311 -18.07 -14.72 -5.41
CA ALA A 311 -18.19 -16.12 -5.84
C ALA A 311 -17.56 -17.14 -4.87
N ALA A 312 -16.84 -16.69 -3.84
CA ALA A 312 -16.21 -17.56 -2.85
C ALA A 312 -17.22 -18.23 -1.89
N ASP A 313 -18.42 -17.67 -1.76
CA ASP A 313 -19.50 -18.23 -0.95
C ASP A 313 -20.51 -19.03 -1.80
N PHE A 314 -21.26 -19.93 -1.15
CA PHE A 314 -22.27 -20.76 -1.82
C PHE A 314 -23.40 -19.95 -2.49
N LYS A 315 -23.69 -18.74 -1.99
CA LYS A 315 -24.61 -17.80 -2.63
C LYS A 315 -23.84 -16.52 -2.95
N PRO A 316 -24.03 -15.92 -4.14
CA PRO A 316 -23.47 -14.62 -4.45
C PRO A 316 -23.77 -13.62 -3.34
N ARG A 317 -22.75 -12.89 -2.91
CA ARG A 317 -22.85 -11.80 -1.94
C ARG A 317 -22.56 -10.48 -2.63
N GLY A 318 -23.14 -9.40 -2.11
CA GLY A 318 -22.68 -8.07 -2.48
C GLY A 318 -21.29 -7.81 -1.92
N VAL A 319 -20.56 -6.86 -2.48
CA VAL A 319 -19.22 -6.47 -2.05
C VAL A 319 -19.18 -4.96 -1.84
N LEU A 320 -18.68 -4.53 -0.69
CA LEU A 320 -18.42 -3.12 -0.38
C LEU A 320 -16.93 -2.86 -0.53
N SER A 321 -16.56 -2.15 -1.58
CA SER A 321 -15.18 -1.78 -1.87
C SER A 321 -14.90 -0.37 -1.33
N THR A 322 -13.77 -0.22 -0.64
CA THR A 322 -13.20 1.07 -0.24
C THR A 322 -11.95 1.34 -1.07
N ILE A 323 -11.99 2.35 -1.92
CA ILE A 323 -10.91 2.72 -2.83
C ILE A 323 -10.13 3.89 -2.22
N ARG A 324 -8.80 3.78 -2.17
CA ARG A 324 -7.91 4.87 -1.74
C ARG A 324 -7.64 5.82 -2.92
N VAL A 325 -8.20 7.03 -2.84
CA VAL A 325 -8.12 8.05 -3.91
C VAL A 325 -6.96 9.01 -3.64
N ASN A 326 -5.98 9.05 -4.54
CA ASN A 326 -4.91 10.04 -4.49
C ASN A 326 -5.43 11.43 -4.88
N LEU A 327 -5.42 12.36 -3.93
CA LEU A 327 -5.93 13.71 -4.10
C LEU A 327 -5.08 14.53 -5.08
N ARG A 328 -3.78 14.22 -5.24
CA ARG A 328 -2.91 14.87 -6.23
C ARG A 328 -3.44 14.72 -7.66
N CYS A 329 -4.17 13.64 -7.93
CA CYS A 329 -4.80 13.38 -9.22
C CYS A 329 -6.19 14.03 -9.36
N ARG A 330 -6.84 14.41 -8.26
CA ARG A 330 -8.24 14.87 -8.23
C ARG A 330 -8.42 16.34 -7.88
N MET A 331 -7.43 16.96 -7.26
CA MET A 331 -7.45 18.38 -6.90
C MET A 331 -6.49 19.14 -7.79
N SER A 332 -7.01 20.07 -8.58
CA SER A 332 -6.25 20.88 -9.53
C SER A 332 -5.10 21.64 -8.85
N ALA A 333 -5.34 22.16 -7.65
CA ALA A 333 -4.36 22.91 -6.87
C ALA A 333 -3.18 22.07 -6.33
N LEU A 334 -3.30 20.74 -6.29
CA LEU A 334 -2.22 19.83 -5.86
C LEU A 334 -1.46 19.23 -7.03
N ARG A 335 -1.94 19.43 -8.27
CA ARG A 335 -1.40 18.80 -9.47
C ARG A 335 -0.26 19.64 -10.05
N ASP A 336 0.71 18.96 -10.66
CA ASP A 336 1.80 19.55 -11.46
C ASP A 336 2.57 20.67 -10.72
N GLN A 337 2.68 20.54 -9.40
CA GLN A 337 3.42 21.48 -8.57
C GLN A 337 4.94 21.28 -8.76
N PRO A 338 5.75 22.35 -8.64
CA PRO A 338 7.20 22.29 -8.84
C PRO A 338 7.93 21.72 -7.60
N GLY A 339 7.42 20.63 -7.03
CA GLY A 339 7.93 20.01 -5.81
C GLY A 339 7.08 18.82 -5.38
N GLU A 340 7.44 18.22 -4.25
CA GLU A 340 6.87 16.95 -3.78
C GLU A 340 6.17 17.13 -2.43
N TYR A 341 4.91 16.69 -2.33
CA TYR A 341 4.19 16.66 -1.06
C TYR A 341 4.51 15.36 -0.31
N LEU A 342 5.10 15.48 0.88
CA LEU A 342 5.25 14.33 1.78
C LEU A 342 3.96 14.01 2.54
N GLN A 343 3.13 15.01 2.84
CA GLN A 343 1.83 14.84 3.50
C GLN A 343 1.00 13.72 2.86
N ASN A 344 0.25 12.96 3.68
CA ASN A 344 -0.68 11.96 3.16
C ASN A 344 -1.86 12.67 2.49
N LEU A 345 -1.97 12.51 1.17
CA LEU A 345 -3.01 13.15 0.36
C LEU A 345 -3.90 12.07 -0.27
N THR A 346 -4.41 11.17 0.58
CA THR A 346 -5.29 10.08 0.17
C THR A 346 -6.57 10.04 1.01
N LEU A 347 -7.72 9.92 0.35
CA LEU A 347 -9.02 9.77 1.02
C LEU A 347 -9.82 8.60 0.44
N PRO A 348 -10.75 7.99 1.20
CA PRO A 348 -11.53 6.87 0.71
C PRO A 348 -12.69 7.34 -0.20
N ALA A 349 -13.00 6.52 -1.20
CA ALA A 349 -14.28 6.51 -1.90
C ALA A 349 -14.86 5.10 -1.84
N TYR A 350 -16.19 4.98 -1.90
CA TYR A 350 -16.88 3.72 -1.65
C TYR A 350 -17.66 3.26 -2.87
N SER A 351 -17.65 1.95 -3.12
CA SER A 351 -18.51 1.35 -4.14
C SER A 351 -19.14 0.09 -3.60
N TYR A 352 -20.46 -0.01 -3.68
CA TYR A 352 -21.19 -1.23 -3.37
C TYR A 352 -21.73 -1.87 -4.64
N ILE A 353 -21.45 -3.16 -4.79
CA ILE A 353 -22.00 -4.01 -5.85
C ILE A 353 -22.94 -5.03 -5.17
N SER A 354 -24.17 -5.13 -5.63
CA SER A 354 -25.19 -6.01 -5.04
C SER A 354 -24.94 -7.49 -5.36
N PRO A 355 -25.54 -8.45 -4.61
CA PRO A 355 -25.46 -9.87 -4.95
C PRO A 355 -25.86 -10.23 -6.38
N GLU A 356 -26.81 -9.49 -6.96
CA GLU A 356 -27.26 -9.66 -8.33
C GLU A 356 -26.22 -9.13 -9.32
N GLU A 357 -25.74 -7.90 -9.09
CA GLU A 357 -24.72 -7.24 -9.91
C GLU A 357 -23.38 -8.01 -9.90
N THR A 358 -23.03 -8.72 -8.81
CA THR A 358 -21.78 -9.51 -8.76
C THR A 358 -21.80 -10.76 -9.65
N THR A 359 -22.95 -11.14 -10.20
CA THR A 359 -23.06 -12.26 -11.15
C THR A 359 -22.79 -11.86 -12.59
N ASP A 360 -22.77 -10.56 -12.91
CA ASP A 360 -22.52 -10.04 -14.25
C ASP A 360 -21.06 -10.22 -14.71
N THR A 361 -20.77 -9.85 -15.96
CA THR A 361 -19.41 -9.89 -16.50
C THR A 361 -18.46 -8.94 -15.76
N VAL A 362 -17.14 -9.19 -15.85
CA VAL A 362 -16.16 -8.30 -15.21
C VAL A 362 -16.24 -6.89 -15.78
N GLY A 363 -16.52 -6.75 -17.09
CA GLY A 363 -16.72 -5.45 -17.72
C GLY A 363 -17.92 -4.68 -17.17
N ALA A 364 -19.07 -5.35 -16.97
CA ALA A 364 -20.26 -4.74 -16.37
C ALA A 364 -20.00 -4.28 -14.93
N ILE A 365 -19.36 -5.12 -14.11
CA ILE A 365 -19.00 -4.76 -12.73
C ILE A 365 -18.02 -3.58 -12.70
N ALA A 366 -17.07 -3.50 -13.63
CA ALA A 366 -16.14 -2.38 -13.75
C ALA A 366 -16.86 -1.06 -14.07
N LEU A 367 -17.83 -1.10 -15.00
CA LEU A 367 -18.68 0.06 -15.30
C LEU A 367 -19.51 0.49 -14.09
N GLN A 368 -20.04 -0.47 -13.32
CA GLN A 368 -20.81 -0.16 -12.11
C GLN A 368 -19.95 0.46 -11.01
N HIS A 369 -18.75 -0.08 -10.75
CA HIS A 369 -17.78 0.55 -9.83
C HIS A 369 -17.50 1.98 -10.23
N LYS A 370 -17.24 2.21 -11.51
CA LYS A 370 -16.94 3.54 -12.03
C LYS A 370 -18.10 4.52 -11.87
N HIS A 371 -19.31 4.08 -12.21
CA HIS A 371 -20.53 4.88 -12.03
C HIS A 371 -20.71 5.28 -10.54
N ASN A 372 -20.53 4.33 -9.62
CA ASN A 372 -20.65 4.59 -8.18
C ASN A 372 -19.60 5.61 -7.67
N LEU A 373 -18.40 5.61 -8.27
CA LEU A 373 -17.27 6.44 -7.84
C LEU A 373 -17.18 7.80 -8.54
N GLN A 374 -17.85 7.99 -9.68
CA GLN A 374 -17.71 9.17 -10.53
C GLN A 374 -17.98 10.48 -9.77
N ASP A 375 -19.12 10.57 -9.09
CA ASP A 375 -19.48 11.76 -8.32
C ASP A 375 -18.58 11.91 -7.08
N GLN A 376 -18.34 10.82 -6.33
CA GLN A 376 -17.53 10.84 -5.11
C GLN A 376 -16.11 11.33 -5.35
N THR A 377 -15.52 10.99 -6.49
CA THR A 377 -14.14 11.34 -6.84
C THR A 377 -14.01 12.67 -7.59
N ALA A 378 -15.11 13.39 -7.82
CA ALA A 378 -15.07 14.74 -8.34
C ALA A 378 -14.38 15.70 -7.36
N GLU A 379 -13.64 16.67 -7.89
CA GLU A 379 -12.82 17.59 -7.08
C GLU A 379 -13.59 18.26 -5.93
N HIS A 380 -14.80 18.77 -6.22
CA HIS A 380 -15.65 19.42 -5.23
C HIS A 380 -16.16 18.47 -4.13
N GLN A 381 -16.46 17.20 -4.47
CA GLN A 381 -16.86 16.19 -3.47
C GLN A 381 -15.68 15.74 -2.63
N MET A 382 -14.50 15.54 -3.23
CA MET A 382 -13.29 15.21 -2.50
C MET A 382 -12.91 16.33 -1.53
N LEU A 383 -13.02 17.60 -1.94
CA LEU A 383 -12.76 18.74 -1.08
C LEU A 383 -13.75 18.84 0.09
N ALA A 384 -15.05 18.62 -0.18
CA ALA A 384 -16.07 18.55 0.85
C ALA A 384 -15.79 17.41 1.86
N LEU A 385 -15.39 16.25 1.37
CA LEU A 385 -15.00 15.10 2.20
C LEU A 385 -13.75 15.41 3.02
N THR A 386 -12.72 16.05 2.44
CA THR A 386 -11.53 16.48 3.17
C THR A 386 -11.89 17.36 4.35
N LYS A 387 -12.72 18.39 4.13
CA LYS A 387 -13.21 19.25 5.21
C LYS A 387 -13.92 18.45 6.29
N HIS A 388 -14.86 17.58 5.90
CA HIS A 388 -15.60 16.74 6.84
C HIS A 388 -14.66 15.90 7.71
N VAL A 389 -13.69 15.23 7.09
CA VAL A 389 -12.72 14.37 7.78
C VAL A 389 -11.84 15.19 8.71
N MET A 390 -11.34 16.34 8.28
CA MET A 390 -10.51 17.21 9.09
C MET A 390 -11.26 17.78 10.30
N ASP A 391 -12.50 18.24 10.12
CA ASP A 391 -13.34 18.74 11.22
C ASP A 391 -13.65 17.64 12.25
N LYS A 392 -13.93 16.42 11.78
CA LYS A 392 -14.16 15.25 12.65
C LYS A 392 -12.90 14.88 13.45
N LYS A 393 -11.76 14.75 12.78
CA LYS A 393 -10.47 14.46 13.43
C LYS A 393 -10.10 15.52 14.47
N ARG A 394 -10.26 16.81 14.15
CA ARG A 394 -10.04 17.92 15.10
C ARG A 394 -10.95 17.84 16.32
N SER A 395 -12.18 17.34 16.15
CA SER A 395 -13.12 17.12 17.26
C SER A 395 -12.89 15.83 18.06
N GLY A 396 -11.82 15.07 17.78
CA GLY A 396 -11.53 13.78 18.42
C GLY A 396 -12.53 12.69 18.08
N LYS A 397 -13.31 12.85 17.01
CA LYS A 397 -14.30 11.87 16.55
C LYS A 397 -13.73 11.08 15.40
N ASP A 398 -14.12 9.80 15.32
CA ASP A 398 -13.81 9.00 14.16
C ASP A 398 -14.46 9.62 12.92
N ALA A 399 -13.62 9.88 11.92
CA ALA A 399 -13.96 10.58 10.70
C ALA A 399 -14.45 9.64 9.59
N LEU A 400 -14.20 8.33 9.73
CA LEU A 400 -14.29 7.38 8.63
C LEU A 400 -15.31 6.22 8.74
N PRO A 401 -16.22 6.10 9.72
CA PRO A 401 -17.30 5.14 9.62
C PRO A 401 -18.49 5.82 8.93
N LEU A 402 -18.34 6.21 7.67
CA LEU A 402 -19.51 6.69 6.92
C LEU A 402 -20.49 5.54 6.66
N TYR A 403 -20.00 4.30 6.56
CA TYR A 403 -20.82 3.12 6.25
C TYR A 403 -20.36 1.87 7.02
N GLU A 404 -21.17 1.44 8.00
CA GLU A 404 -21.02 0.12 8.62
C GLU A 404 -21.88 -0.92 7.89
N ALA A 405 -21.24 -1.89 7.24
CA ALA A 405 -21.95 -2.95 6.48
C ALA A 405 -21.64 -4.35 7.05
N PRO A 406 -22.19 -4.73 8.21
CA PRO A 406 -21.82 -5.95 8.90
C PRO A 406 -22.02 -7.24 8.07
N ARG A 407 -22.93 -7.27 7.09
CA ARG A 407 -23.18 -8.51 6.32
C ARG A 407 -22.42 -8.61 5.01
N THR A 408 -21.74 -7.55 4.60
CA THR A 408 -21.16 -7.41 3.28
C THR A 408 -19.64 -7.58 3.38
N PRO A 409 -19.05 -8.54 2.64
CA PRO A 409 -17.61 -8.60 2.46
C PRO A 409 -17.05 -7.23 2.09
N ARG A 410 -16.06 -6.77 2.85
CA ARG A 410 -15.35 -5.52 2.58
C ARG A 410 -14.08 -5.81 1.80
N LEU A 411 -13.76 -4.93 0.87
CA LEU A 411 -12.54 -4.97 0.08
C LEU A 411 -11.87 -3.59 0.13
N GLU A 412 -10.77 -3.47 0.87
CA GLU A 412 -9.87 -2.32 0.72
C GLU A 412 -9.06 -2.47 -0.56
N PHE A 413 -9.16 -1.50 -1.47
CA PHE A 413 -8.48 -1.52 -2.76
C PHE A 413 -7.57 -0.30 -2.93
N SER A 414 -6.29 -0.57 -3.18
CA SER A 414 -5.29 0.46 -3.49
C SER A 414 -4.68 0.20 -4.87
N ASN A 415 -4.51 1.26 -5.65
CA ASN A 415 -3.86 1.16 -6.95
C ASN A 415 -2.60 2.02 -6.99
N PHE A 416 -1.44 1.36 -6.96
CA PHE A 416 -0.13 2.01 -7.06
C PHE A 416 0.47 1.93 -8.47
N ALA A 417 -0.19 1.27 -9.42
CA ALA A 417 0.34 1.15 -10.79
C ALA A 417 0.74 2.49 -11.44
N PRO A 418 -0.03 3.59 -11.30
CA PRO A 418 0.36 4.88 -11.88
C PRO A 418 1.64 5.50 -11.30
N LEU A 419 2.13 4.99 -10.16
CA LEU A 419 3.37 5.45 -9.54
C LEU A 419 4.62 4.81 -10.18
N HIS A 420 4.46 3.75 -10.99
CA HIS A 420 5.55 3.03 -11.64
C HIS A 420 6.70 2.65 -10.69
N LEU A 421 6.35 2.14 -9.49
CA LEU A 421 7.28 1.94 -8.37
C LEU A 421 8.50 1.10 -8.74
N PHE A 422 8.36 0.07 -9.58
CA PHE A 422 9.47 -0.79 -10.02
C PHE A 422 10.58 -0.02 -10.76
N SER A 423 10.24 1.10 -11.40
CA SER A 423 11.18 1.98 -12.12
C SER A 423 11.53 3.25 -11.35
N ALA A 424 11.00 3.44 -10.13
CA ALA A 424 11.16 4.68 -9.38
C ALA A 424 12.56 4.88 -8.80
N ALA A 425 13.33 3.79 -8.64
CA ALA A 425 14.71 3.84 -8.17
C ALA A 425 15.68 3.40 -9.27
N ASP A 426 16.72 4.21 -9.47
CA ASP A 426 17.90 3.89 -10.28
C ASP A 426 19.13 3.92 -9.37
N PHE A 427 19.54 2.74 -8.92
CA PHE A 427 20.74 2.56 -8.10
C PHE A 427 21.92 2.03 -8.90
N SER A 428 21.90 2.19 -10.23
CA SER A 428 22.99 1.75 -11.11
C SER A 428 24.38 2.29 -10.70
N PRO A 429 24.56 3.52 -10.18
CA PRO A 429 25.89 4.00 -9.77
C PRO A 429 26.49 3.25 -8.58
N ALA A 430 25.65 2.55 -7.79
CA ALA A 430 26.08 1.81 -6.60
C ALA A 430 26.21 0.30 -6.84
N VAL A 431 26.00 -0.19 -8.07
CA VAL A 431 26.15 -1.61 -8.41
C VAL A 431 27.63 -2.00 -8.34
N LEU A 432 27.94 -2.97 -7.48
CA LEU A 432 29.28 -3.55 -7.32
C LEU A 432 29.50 -4.69 -8.30
N SER A 433 28.47 -5.51 -8.52
CA SER A 433 28.46 -6.58 -9.51
C SER A 433 27.03 -6.91 -9.92
N ALA A 434 26.83 -7.21 -11.20
CA ALA A 434 25.57 -7.76 -11.67
C ALA A 434 25.40 -9.19 -11.14
N GLY A 435 24.19 -9.54 -10.68
CA GLY A 435 23.91 -10.89 -10.22
C GLY A 435 23.80 -11.89 -11.37
N GLU A 436 24.08 -13.15 -11.08
CA GLU A 436 24.07 -14.27 -12.03
C GLU A 436 22.66 -14.87 -12.18
N PHE A 437 21.68 -14.06 -12.62
CA PHE A 437 20.30 -14.53 -12.86
C PHE A 437 20.06 -14.91 -14.33
N ASP A 438 19.10 -15.80 -14.57
CA ASP A 438 18.75 -16.33 -15.90
C ASP A 438 18.62 -15.26 -16.99
N SER A 439 19.15 -15.59 -18.18
CA SER A 439 19.00 -14.79 -19.40
C SER A 439 17.77 -15.26 -20.20
N PRO A 440 16.89 -14.34 -20.67
CA PRO A 440 17.04 -12.89 -20.65
C PRO A 440 16.59 -12.24 -19.33
N ARG A 441 17.38 -11.28 -18.86
CA ARG A 441 17.04 -10.42 -17.71
C ARG A 441 15.96 -9.41 -18.10
N CYS A 442 14.99 -9.17 -17.22
CA CYS A 442 13.87 -8.25 -17.48
C CYS A 442 14.14 -6.79 -17.06
N ASN A 443 15.11 -6.53 -16.18
CA ASN A 443 15.41 -5.20 -15.62
C ASN A 443 16.85 -4.74 -15.92
N PRO A 444 17.14 -3.44 -16.04
CA PRO A 444 18.53 -2.95 -16.10
C PRO A 444 19.28 -3.14 -14.77
N PRO A 445 20.63 -3.10 -14.75
CA PRO A 445 21.42 -3.07 -13.53
C PRO A 445 20.99 -1.95 -12.57
N GLY A 446 20.96 -2.23 -11.27
CA GLY A 446 20.60 -1.26 -10.22
C GLY A 446 19.11 -0.98 -10.10
N HIS A 447 18.26 -1.72 -10.83
CA HIS A 447 16.80 -1.57 -10.81
C HIS A 447 16.12 -2.76 -10.16
N MET A 448 14.95 -2.53 -9.59
CA MET A 448 14.21 -3.56 -8.86
C MET A 448 13.74 -4.68 -9.78
N THR A 449 13.83 -5.93 -9.29
CA THR A 449 13.16 -7.08 -9.89
C THR A 449 11.76 -7.28 -9.34
N SER A 450 11.58 -6.95 -8.06
CA SER A 450 10.28 -6.94 -7.41
C SER A 450 10.25 -5.92 -6.28
N ALA A 451 9.05 -5.45 -5.95
CA ALA A 451 8.80 -4.58 -4.81
C ALA A 451 7.42 -4.89 -4.25
N TYR A 452 7.31 -5.02 -2.94
CA TYR A 452 6.03 -5.18 -2.25
C TYR A 452 6.15 -4.58 -0.86
N TYR A 453 5.04 -4.11 -0.32
CA TYR A 453 5.00 -3.69 1.08
C TYR A 453 4.50 -4.83 1.96
N LEU A 454 5.01 -4.87 3.20
CA LEU A 454 4.58 -5.81 4.22
C LEU A 454 3.19 -5.41 4.69
N MET A 455 2.23 -5.84 3.89
CA MET A 455 0.85 -5.44 3.96
C MET A 455 0.21 -5.94 5.27
N GLN A 456 -0.51 -5.06 5.95
CA GLN A 456 -1.43 -5.41 7.03
C GLN A 456 -2.68 -4.57 6.90
N SER A 457 -3.84 -5.22 6.95
CA SER A 457 -5.12 -4.51 6.96
C SER A 457 -5.23 -3.65 8.22
N THR A 458 -5.81 -2.46 8.06
CA THR A 458 -6.18 -1.62 9.21
C THR A 458 -7.24 -2.30 10.09
N ASN A 459 -7.98 -3.25 9.50
CA ASN A 459 -8.93 -4.11 10.18
C ASN A 459 -8.65 -5.59 9.83
N PRO A 460 -8.27 -6.44 10.80
CA PRO A 460 -7.87 -7.83 10.53
C PRO A 460 -8.96 -8.69 9.87
N ASP A 461 -10.22 -8.25 9.90
CA ASP A 461 -11.35 -8.94 9.28
C ASP A 461 -11.58 -8.54 7.80
N ASP A 462 -10.93 -7.48 7.30
CA ASP A 462 -11.21 -6.91 5.98
C ASP A 462 -10.22 -7.38 4.91
N SER A 463 -10.75 -7.91 3.81
CA SER A 463 -9.95 -8.23 2.64
C SER A 463 -9.29 -6.98 2.09
N MET A 464 -8.05 -7.11 1.63
CA MET A 464 -7.30 -6.01 1.03
C MET A 464 -6.58 -6.45 -0.22
N CYS A 465 -6.56 -5.58 -1.23
CA CYS A 465 -5.79 -5.75 -2.45
C CYS A 465 -5.06 -4.46 -2.80
N ALA A 466 -3.80 -4.58 -3.15
CA ALA A 466 -3.00 -3.48 -3.65
C ALA A 466 -2.30 -3.86 -4.95
N VAL A 467 -2.67 -3.17 -6.03
CA VAL A 467 -2.02 -3.30 -7.33
C VAL A 467 -0.70 -2.57 -7.26
N LEU A 468 0.40 -3.29 -7.47
CA LEU A 468 1.76 -2.75 -7.42
C LEU A 468 2.17 -2.16 -8.79
N GLY A 469 1.61 -2.70 -9.87
CA GLY A 469 1.84 -2.27 -11.24
C GLY A 469 2.61 -3.31 -12.05
N GLU A 470 3.27 -2.84 -13.10
CA GLU A 470 4.08 -3.67 -14.00
C GLU A 470 5.56 -3.49 -13.70
N ASP A 471 6.32 -4.59 -13.74
CA ASP A 471 7.79 -4.53 -13.70
C ASP A 471 8.38 -4.15 -15.07
N PHE A 472 9.71 -4.09 -15.16
CA PHE A 472 10.40 -3.77 -16.41
C PHE A 472 10.14 -4.76 -17.57
N GLY A 473 9.70 -5.98 -17.27
CA GLY A 473 9.29 -6.97 -18.26
C GLY A 473 7.82 -6.87 -18.65
N GLY A 474 7.07 -5.88 -18.14
CA GLY A 474 5.63 -5.75 -18.35
C GLY A 474 4.81 -6.77 -17.55
N ASN A 475 5.41 -7.49 -16.60
CA ASN A 475 4.67 -8.47 -15.81
C ASN A 475 3.89 -7.76 -14.70
N PHE A 476 2.65 -8.17 -14.50
CA PHE A 476 1.74 -7.58 -13.53
C PHE A 476 1.94 -8.15 -12.13
N TRP A 477 1.92 -7.25 -11.14
CA TRP A 477 2.07 -7.55 -9.72
C TRP A 477 0.95 -6.95 -8.87
N MET A 478 0.42 -7.75 -7.94
CA MET A 478 -0.55 -7.33 -6.94
C MET A 478 -0.32 -8.08 -5.64
N THR A 479 -0.49 -7.44 -4.49
CA THR A 479 -0.48 -8.11 -3.19
C THR A 479 -1.88 -8.09 -2.57
N CYS A 480 -2.31 -9.21 -1.99
CA CYS A 480 -3.65 -9.34 -1.41
C CYS A 480 -3.63 -10.05 -0.05
N GLN A 481 -4.59 -9.72 0.80
CA GLN A 481 -4.96 -10.41 2.02
C GLN A 481 -6.42 -10.80 1.86
N LEU A 482 -6.66 -12.07 1.55
CA LEU A 482 -7.98 -12.59 1.19
C LEU A 482 -8.32 -13.83 2.01
N GLU A 483 -9.62 -14.12 2.11
CA GLU A 483 -10.11 -15.37 2.68
C GLU A 483 -9.57 -16.58 1.87
N PRO A 484 -9.28 -17.73 2.50
CA PRO A 484 -8.79 -18.91 1.79
C PRO A 484 -9.68 -19.36 0.61
N GLU A 485 -11.00 -19.22 0.76
CA GLU A 485 -11.99 -19.58 -0.27
C GLU A 485 -11.90 -18.65 -1.49
N VAL A 486 -11.59 -17.36 -1.27
CA VAL A 486 -11.36 -16.41 -2.36
C VAL A 486 -10.06 -16.75 -3.09
N TRP A 487 -9.02 -17.20 -2.38
CA TRP A 487 -7.78 -17.65 -3.01
C TRP A 487 -7.98 -18.84 -3.96
N VAL A 488 -8.88 -19.77 -3.64
CA VAL A 488 -9.25 -20.86 -4.55
C VAL A 488 -9.79 -20.29 -5.86
N LYS A 489 -10.67 -19.28 -5.79
CA LYS A 489 -11.22 -18.61 -6.98
C LYS A 489 -10.18 -17.85 -7.78
N VAL A 490 -9.23 -17.20 -7.11
CA VAL A 490 -8.10 -16.54 -7.79
C VAL A 490 -7.25 -17.58 -8.53
N GLU A 491 -6.89 -18.69 -7.89
CA GLU A 491 -6.07 -19.74 -8.52
C GLU A 491 -6.77 -20.41 -9.70
N GLU A 492 -8.08 -20.71 -9.58
CA GLU A 492 -8.92 -21.22 -10.68
C GLU A 492 -8.88 -20.28 -11.88
N GLU A 493 -9.01 -18.98 -11.65
CA GLU A 493 -9.04 -17.97 -12.70
C GLU A 493 -7.66 -17.73 -13.33
N LEU A 494 -6.58 -17.68 -12.53
CA LEU A 494 -5.21 -17.61 -13.06
C LEU A 494 -4.89 -18.82 -13.94
N TYR A 495 -5.45 -19.99 -13.63
CA TYR A 495 -5.30 -21.18 -14.45
C TYR A 495 -6.13 -21.12 -15.75
N ARG A 496 -7.33 -20.51 -15.72
CA ARG A 496 -8.11 -20.21 -16.92
C ARG A 496 -7.32 -19.32 -17.88
N LEU A 497 -6.76 -18.22 -17.36
CA LEU A 497 -6.00 -17.25 -18.17
C LEU A 497 -4.77 -17.88 -18.83
N GLN A 498 -4.10 -18.81 -18.16
CA GLN A 498 -2.95 -19.54 -18.74
C GLN A 498 -3.32 -20.44 -19.92
N LYS A 499 -4.58 -20.90 -20.03
CA LYS A 499 -5.03 -21.80 -21.10
C LYS A 499 -5.49 -21.07 -22.37
N THR A 500 -5.60 -19.74 -22.33
CA THR A 500 -6.09 -18.93 -23.45
C THR A 500 -5.00 -18.65 -24.50
N VAL A 501 -3.72 -18.91 -24.19
CA VAL A 501 -2.65 -18.92 -25.18
C VAL A 501 -2.71 -20.25 -25.94
N ASN A 502 -3.07 -20.19 -27.22
CA ASN A 502 -3.25 -21.32 -28.14
C ASN A 502 -2.36 -22.55 -27.83
N SER A 503 -3.02 -23.69 -27.57
CA SER A 503 -2.42 -25.03 -27.53
C SER A 503 -1.48 -25.25 -28.72
N PRO A 504 -0.33 -25.92 -28.53
CA PRO A 504 -0.35 -27.37 -28.71
C PRO A 504 0.50 -28.16 -27.70
N THR A 505 -0.11 -29.21 -27.16
CA THR A 505 0.51 -30.51 -26.85
C THR A 505 1.91 -30.53 -26.21
N LEU A 506 1.95 -30.70 -24.89
CA LEU A 506 2.66 -31.86 -24.34
C LEU A 506 2.03 -32.18 -22.97
N GLY A 507 1.27 -33.27 -22.97
CA GLY A 507 0.86 -33.89 -21.73
C GLY A 507 2.09 -34.26 -20.93
N HIS A 508 2.10 -33.95 -19.64
CA HIS A 508 2.11 -34.98 -18.62
C HIS A 508 1.78 -34.38 -17.25
N CYS A 509 0.73 -34.97 -16.65
CA CYS A 509 0.44 -35.10 -15.22
C CYS A 509 0.91 -33.99 -14.26
N ILE A 510 -0.03 -33.23 -13.69
CA ILE A 510 0.07 -32.84 -12.28
C ILE A 510 -1.31 -32.96 -11.62
N ARG A 511 -1.30 -33.62 -10.44
CA ARG A 511 -2.45 -34.06 -9.64
C ARG A 511 -3.18 -32.88 -9.01
N PHE A 512 -4.51 -32.93 -9.03
CA PHE A 512 -5.37 -32.15 -8.14
C PHE A 512 -5.31 -32.73 -6.72
N TYR A 513 -5.13 -31.89 -5.71
CA TYR A 513 -5.57 -32.22 -4.35
C TYR A 513 -7.03 -31.81 -4.23
N ASP A 514 -7.91 -32.79 -4.38
CA ASP A 514 -9.32 -32.66 -4.04
C ASP A 514 -9.45 -32.67 -2.50
N TYR A 515 -9.63 -31.49 -1.90
CA TYR A 515 -9.87 -31.35 -0.46
C TYR A 515 -11.29 -31.74 -0.03
N SER A 516 -12.16 -32.19 -0.96
CA SER A 516 -13.54 -32.61 -0.65
C SER A 516 -13.68 -34.12 -0.37
N ALA A 517 -12.67 -34.94 -0.69
CA ALA A 517 -12.73 -36.38 -0.48
C ALA A 517 -11.82 -36.84 0.68
N ARG A 518 -12.40 -37.00 1.89
CA ARG A 518 -11.79 -37.83 2.95
C ARG A 518 -11.87 -39.32 2.55
N ARG A 519 -11.05 -39.76 1.60
CA ARG A 519 -10.64 -41.18 1.43
C ARG A 519 -9.59 -41.30 0.33
N VAL A 520 -8.40 -41.76 0.72
CA VAL A 520 -7.35 -42.21 -0.20
C VAL A 520 -7.81 -43.51 -0.85
N SER A 521 -7.86 -43.54 -2.18
CA SER A 521 -7.93 -44.78 -2.96
C SER A 521 -6.92 -44.66 -4.09
N THR A 522 -5.78 -45.33 -3.92
CA THR A 522 -4.82 -45.61 -4.97
C THR A 522 -5.32 -46.81 -5.78
N ARG A 523 -5.51 -46.62 -7.08
CA ARG A 523 -5.49 -47.73 -8.05
C ARG A 523 -4.53 -47.37 -9.18
N CYS A 524 -3.40 -48.07 -9.19
CA CYS A 524 -2.57 -48.23 -10.38
C CYS A 524 -3.21 -49.28 -11.28
N THR A 525 -3.26 -49.01 -12.57
CA THR A 525 -3.26 -50.04 -13.62
C THR A 525 -2.45 -49.52 -14.80
N PHE A 526 -1.67 -50.45 -15.37
CA PHE A 526 -0.59 -50.33 -16.34
C PHE A 526 -0.86 -49.46 -17.57
#